data_AF-A0A382PL98-F1
#
_entry.id   AF-A0A382PL98-F1
#
_cell.length_a   1.000
_cell.length_b   1.000
_cell.length_c   1.000
_cell.angle_alpha   90.00
_cell.angle_beta   90.00
_cell.angle_gamma   90.00
#
_symmetry.space_group_name_H-M   'P 1'
#
loop_
_entity.id
_entity.type
_entity.pdbx_description
1 polymer ?
#
loop_
_entity_poly.entity_id
_entity_poly.type
_entity_poly.pdbx_seq_one_letter_code
_entity_poly.pdbx_strand_id
1 'polypeptide(L)'
;MIQGLQRAMLNAYDNYKRATEDIEKNVEKISSGSRIPNFSDDSVASATVVRMTNKITALEQANRNVKNSQDLLITADTGMAAIRTIVERLREIGVESTSDTMTNEERVILSAEYDQLLEEAEFVVSTTKYNGIELLDGNFTNRIVAIGINDDPDQRINISLGDASADVLGKTEDVAGTPTLFSVSDSSVDDSSKSLDAVETLDAALEQLIEHQAQIGATIRRFDFTITNLESMVLQTENNRNSLTALDEAREITDMSINQIKQQTALAMMAQAQSLSQTIFQLLQNH
;
A
#
# COMPACT_ATOMS: atom_id res chain seq x y z
N MET A 1 22.65 57.66 40.07
CA MET A 1 23.41 56.40 40.19
C MET A 1 22.53 55.19 40.51
N ILE A 2 21.69 55.25 41.56
CA ILE A 2 20.80 54.13 41.95
C ILE A 2 19.85 53.69 40.81
N GLN A 3 19.19 54.63 40.12
CA GLN A 3 18.35 54.31 38.94
C GLN A 3 19.13 53.64 37.78
N GLY A 4 20.42 53.95 37.62
CA GLY A 4 21.27 53.33 36.60
C GLY A 4 21.63 51.88 36.93
N LEU A 5 21.92 51.61 38.21
CA LEU A 5 22.15 50.26 38.74
C LEU A 5 20.89 49.40 38.71
N GLN A 6 19.73 49.97 39.04
CA GLN A 6 18.44 49.28 38.99
C GLN A 6 18.07 48.90 37.55
N ARG A 7 18.37 49.78 36.58
CA ARG A 7 18.18 49.52 35.15
C ARG A 7 19.18 48.48 34.62
N ALA A 8 20.42 48.48 35.10
CA ALA A 8 21.40 47.44 34.78
C ALA A 8 21.00 46.06 35.34
N MET A 9 20.46 46.02 36.56
CA MET A 9 19.93 44.79 37.18
C MET A 9 18.72 44.25 36.41
N LEU A 10 17.79 45.12 35.99
CA LEU A 10 16.63 44.74 35.18
C LEU A 10 17.07 44.16 33.83
N ASN A 11 18.01 44.83 33.15
CA ASN A 11 18.57 44.33 31.89
C ASN A 11 19.27 42.97 32.07
N ALA A 12 20.00 42.78 33.17
CA ALA A 12 20.66 41.50 33.46
C ALA A 12 19.63 40.39 33.75
N TYR A 13 18.54 40.70 34.46
CA TYR A 13 17.43 39.77 34.68
C TYR A 13 16.71 39.38 33.39
N ASP A 14 16.40 40.35 32.53
CA ASP A 14 15.75 40.10 31.24
C ASP A 14 16.63 39.23 30.34
N ASN A 15 17.95 39.48 30.34
CA ASN A 15 18.91 38.65 29.61
C ASN A 15 19.01 37.23 30.19
N TYR A 16 18.99 37.07 31.52
CA TYR A 16 18.96 35.77 32.18
C TYR A 16 17.70 34.98 31.80
N LYS A 17 16.53 35.64 31.83
CA LYS A 17 15.25 35.02 31.48
C LYS A 17 15.24 34.56 30.03
N ARG A 18 15.64 35.42 29.09
CA ARG A 18 15.76 35.06 27.67
C ARG A 18 16.71 33.91 27.43
N ALA A 19 17.90 33.94 28.07
CA ALA A 19 18.86 32.86 27.93
C ALA A 19 18.31 31.51 28.45
N THR A 20 17.48 31.55 29.51
CA THR A 20 16.81 30.35 30.04
C THR A 20 15.76 29.83 29.07
N GLU A 21 14.90 30.71 28.53
CA GLU A 21 13.90 30.35 27.50
C GLU A 21 14.57 29.80 26.23
N ASP A 22 15.71 30.35 25.82
CA ASP A 22 16.46 29.87 24.66
C ASP A 22 17.09 28.48 24.92
N ILE A 23 17.67 28.25 26.10
CA ILE A 23 18.19 26.92 26.50
C ILE A 23 17.08 25.88 26.47
N GLU A 24 15.89 26.19 27.00
CA GLU A 24 14.74 25.27 26.98
C GLU A 24 14.38 24.87 25.55
N LYS A 25 14.34 25.83 24.62
CA LYS A 25 14.11 25.56 23.19
C LYS A 25 15.23 24.75 22.55
N ASN A 26 16.49 25.04 22.87
CA ASN A 26 17.63 24.25 22.37
C ASN A 26 17.51 22.79 22.83
N VAL A 27 17.21 22.56 24.11
CA VAL A 27 17.02 21.22 24.69
C VAL A 27 15.86 20.50 24.01
N GLU A 28 14.74 21.19 23.77
CA GLU A 28 13.59 20.60 23.08
C GLU A 28 13.91 20.16 21.64
N LYS A 29 14.61 21.02 20.88
CA LYS A 29 15.06 20.67 19.53
C LYS A 29 16.04 19.50 19.53
N ILE A 30 17.05 19.53 20.40
CA ILE A 30 18.03 18.45 20.52
C ILE A 30 17.34 17.14 20.95
N SER A 31 16.42 17.20 21.92
CA SER A 31 15.70 16.02 22.41
C SER A 31 14.76 15.42 21.37
N SER A 32 14.18 16.24 20.49
CA SER A 32 13.30 15.79 19.41
C SER A 32 14.04 15.43 18.12
N GLY A 33 15.32 15.81 18.00
CA GLY A 33 16.09 15.75 16.75
C GLY A 33 15.51 16.63 15.64
N SER A 34 14.58 17.54 15.97
CA SER A 34 13.88 18.37 15.00
C SER A 34 14.11 19.85 15.23
N ARG A 35 14.30 20.59 14.13
CA ARG A 35 14.37 22.06 14.14
C ARG A 35 13.03 22.73 14.47
N ILE A 36 11.90 22.05 14.22
CA ILE A 36 10.53 22.56 14.40
C ILE A 36 9.69 21.58 15.24
N PRO A 37 10.03 21.41 16.53
CA PRO A 37 9.34 20.46 17.42
C PRO A 37 7.88 20.85 17.65
N ASN A 38 7.57 22.15 17.71
CA ASN A 38 6.23 22.65 17.96
C ASN A 38 5.63 23.37 16.75
N PHE A 39 4.31 23.30 16.63
CA PHE A 39 3.55 24.06 15.63
C PHE A 39 3.66 25.58 15.82
N SER A 40 3.88 26.02 17.06
CA SER A 40 4.05 27.43 17.42
C SER A 40 5.37 28.04 16.90
N ASP A 41 6.38 27.22 16.58
CA ASP A 41 7.70 27.70 16.15
C ASP A 41 7.69 28.15 14.68
N ASP A 42 7.03 27.37 13.81
CA ASP A 42 6.81 27.71 12.41
C ASP A 42 5.52 27.05 11.88
N SER A 43 4.41 27.77 11.98
CA SER A 43 3.10 27.26 11.55
C SER A 43 3.06 26.79 10.08
N VAL A 44 3.84 27.39 9.18
CA VAL A 44 3.84 27.06 7.75
C VAL A 44 4.65 25.80 7.49
N ALA A 45 5.85 25.71 8.08
CA ALA A 45 6.69 24.52 7.97
C ALA A 45 6.02 23.32 8.66
N SER A 46 5.49 23.51 9.88
CA SER A 46 4.78 22.45 10.61
C SER A 46 3.52 21.99 9.86
N ALA A 47 2.73 22.90 9.27
CA ALA A 47 1.60 22.50 8.43
C ALA A 47 2.04 21.66 7.20
N THR A 48 3.20 21.98 6.62
CA THR A 48 3.77 21.21 5.51
C THR A 48 4.22 19.82 5.95
N VAL A 49 4.87 19.70 7.12
CA VAL A 49 5.26 18.42 7.71
C VAL A 49 4.06 17.54 8.02
N VAL A 50 2.97 18.10 8.55
CA VAL A 50 1.73 17.36 8.78
C VAL A 50 1.14 16.85 7.46
N ARG A 51 1.10 17.69 6.41
CA ARG A 51 0.66 17.25 5.08
C ARG A 51 1.53 16.13 4.51
N MET A 52 2.86 16.22 4.64
CA MET A 52 3.79 15.17 4.22
C MET A 52 3.59 13.88 5.01
N THR A 53 3.35 13.98 6.32
CA THR A 53 3.07 12.82 7.17
C THR A 53 1.76 12.13 6.75
N ASN A 54 0.68 12.90 6.56
CA ASN A 54 -0.58 12.37 6.04
C ASN A 54 -0.39 11.72 4.66
N LYS A 55 0.43 12.32 3.80
CA LYS A 55 0.77 11.77 2.48
C LYS A 55 1.50 10.44 2.59
N ILE A 56 2.50 10.32 3.48
CA ILE A 56 3.23 9.06 3.73
C ILE A 56 2.25 7.98 4.17
N THR A 57 1.44 8.23 5.21
CA THR A 57 0.48 7.25 5.72
C THR A 57 -0.52 6.80 4.65
N ALA A 58 -0.98 7.72 3.81
CA ALA A 58 -1.90 7.38 2.73
C ALA A 58 -1.23 6.57 1.60
N LEU A 59 0.02 6.89 1.24
CA LEU A 59 0.80 6.09 0.28
C LEU A 59 1.10 4.68 0.81
N GLU A 60 1.41 4.54 2.10
CA GLU A 60 1.59 3.24 2.74
C GLU A 60 0.29 2.42 2.74
N GLN A 61 -0.85 3.06 3.01
CA GLN A 61 -2.15 2.38 2.90
C GLN A 61 -2.45 1.96 1.47
N ALA A 62 -2.15 2.81 0.48
CA ALA A 62 -2.27 2.45 -0.93
C ALA A 62 -1.38 1.24 -1.27
N ASN A 63 -0.13 1.21 -0.78
CA ASN A 63 0.76 0.06 -0.97
C ASN A 63 0.18 -1.23 -0.36
N ARG A 64 -0.40 -1.16 0.85
CA ARG A 64 -1.11 -2.30 1.45
C ARG A 64 -2.33 -2.74 0.63
N ASN A 65 -3.12 -1.80 0.13
CA ASN A 65 -4.27 -2.12 -0.72
C ASN A 65 -3.86 -2.84 -2.00
N VAL A 66 -2.78 -2.40 -2.64
CA VAL A 66 -2.22 -3.03 -3.85
C VAL A 66 -1.71 -4.44 -3.53
N LYS A 67 -0.96 -4.63 -2.44
CA LYS A 67 -0.46 -5.95 -2.02
C LYS A 67 -1.60 -6.93 -1.73
N ASN A 68 -2.63 -6.51 -0.99
CA ASN A 68 -3.80 -7.35 -0.75
C ASN A 68 -4.53 -7.72 -2.05
N SER A 69 -4.58 -6.80 -3.01
CA SER A 69 -5.19 -7.04 -4.32
C SER A 69 -4.34 -7.97 -5.19
N GLN A 70 -3.02 -7.90 -5.06
CA GLN A 70 -2.09 -8.84 -5.68
C GLN A 70 -2.27 -10.26 -5.12
N ASP A 71 -2.41 -10.42 -3.80
CA ASP A 71 -2.67 -11.71 -3.15
C ASP A 71 -3.99 -12.33 -3.63
N LEU A 72 -5.02 -11.50 -3.79
CA LEU A 72 -6.31 -11.91 -4.37
C LEU A 72 -6.12 -12.45 -5.81
N LEU A 73 -5.40 -11.71 -6.65
CA LEU A 73 -5.13 -12.13 -8.03
C LEU A 73 -4.30 -13.43 -8.11
N ILE A 74 -3.33 -13.61 -7.22
CA ILE A 74 -2.55 -14.86 -7.12
C ILE A 74 -3.46 -16.03 -6.71
N THR A 75 -4.41 -15.80 -5.81
CA THR A 75 -5.40 -16.81 -5.41
C THR A 75 -6.29 -17.20 -6.60
N ALA A 76 -6.77 -16.21 -7.38
CA ALA A 76 -7.53 -16.46 -8.60
C ALA A 76 -6.72 -17.22 -9.65
N ASP A 77 -5.46 -16.83 -9.91
CA ASP A 77 -4.58 -17.51 -10.87
C ASP A 77 -4.30 -18.97 -10.47
N THR A 78 -4.15 -19.23 -9.17
CA THR A 78 -3.97 -20.60 -8.64
C THR A 78 -5.21 -21.46 -8.89
N GLY A 79 -6.41 -20.92 -8.63
CA GLY A 79 -7.66 -21.61 -8.94
C GLY A 79 -7.84 -21.87 -10.45
N MET A 80 -7.57 -20.87 -11.29
CA MET A 80 -7.61 -21.02 -12.75
C MET A 80 -6.60 -22.05 -13.26
N ALA A 81 -5.40 -22.12 -12.67
CA ALA A 81 -4.42 -23.14 -13.03
C ALA A 81 -4.89 -24.56 -12.70
N ALA A 82 -5.58 -24.75 -11.56
CA ALA A 82 -6.19 -26.03 -11.21
C ALA A 82 -7.30 -26.41 -12.20
N ILE A 83 -8.20 -25.47 -12.54
CA ILE A 83 -9.25 -25.68 -13.56
C ILE A 83 -8.60 -26.05 -14.91
N ARG A 84 -7.55 -25.35 -15.34
CA ARG A 84 -6.85 -25.67 -16.60
C ARG A 84 -6.33 -27.10 -16.62
N THR A 85 -5.72 -27.58 -15.54
CA THR A 85 -5.27 -28.99 -15.45
C THR A 85 -6.43 -29.99 -15.51
N ILE A 86 -7.59 -29.65 -14.95
CA ILE A 86 -8.79 -30.48 -15.08
C ILE A 86 -9.27 -30.50 -16.53
N VAL A 87 -9.34 -29.33 -17.19
CA VAL A 87 -9.74 -29.22 -18.61
C VAL A 87 -8.76 -29.95 -19.53
N GLU A 88 -7.46 -29.92 -19.24
CA GLU A 88 -6.44 -30.72 -19.95
C GLU A 88 -6.73 -32.23 -19.83
N ARG A 89 -7.18 -32.71 -18.66
CA ARG A 89 -7.57 -34.12 -18.46
C ARG A 89 -8.90 -34.45 -19.15
N LEU A 90 -9.90 -33.57 -19.07
CA LEU A 90 -11.15 -33.71 -19.82
C LEU A 90 -10.88 -33.84 -21.32
N ARG A 91 -9.92 -33.07 -21.83
CA ARG A 91 -9.50 -33.12 -23.23
C ARG A 91 -8.84 -34.44 -23.59
N GLU A 92 -7.97 -34.97 -22.72
CA GLU A 92 -7.37 -36.29 -22.91
C GLU A 92 -8.45 -37.37 -23.04
N ILE A 93 -9.43 -37.36 -22.13
CA ILE A 93 -10.58 -38.29 -22.16
C ILE A 93 -11.39 -38.10 -23.44
N GLY A 94 -11.65 -36.87 -23.90
CA GLY A 94 -12.36 -36.61 -25.15
C GLY A 94 -11.63 -37.15 -26.39
N VAL A 95 -10.31 -37.01 -26.43
CA VAL A 95 -9.47 -37.55 -27.53
C VAL A 95 -9.47 -39.09 -27.50
N GLU A 96 -9.34 -39.70 -26.33
CA GLU A 96 -9.47 -41.16 -26.16
C GLU A 96 -10.87 -41.62 -26.60
N SER A 97 -11.89 -40.84 -26.24
CA SER A 97 -13.30 -41.11 -26.52
C SER A 97 -13.70 -40.97 -27.98
N THR A 98 -12.86 -40.34 -28.79
CA THR A 98 -13.04 -40.21 -30.24
C THR A 98 -12.61 -41.47 -31.01
N SER A 99 -11.85 -42.37 -30.39
CA SER A 99 -11.31 -43.54 -31.11
C SER A 99 -12.40 -44.51 -31.61
N ASP A 100 -12.35 -44.86 -32.89
CA ASP A 100 -13.26 -45.82 -33.53
C ASP A 100 -13.05 -47.26 -33.03
N THR A 101 -11.88 -47.56 -32.45
CA THR A 101 -11.58 -48.90 -31.92
C THR A 101 -12.14 -49.13 -30.53
N MET A 102 -12.71 -48.10 -29.90
CA MET A 102 -13.24 -48.18 -28.55
C MET A 102 -14.70 -48.66 -28.54
N THR A 103 -15.06 -49.43 -27.53
CA THR A 103 -16.42 -49.95 -27.36
C THR A 103 -17.35 -48.92 -26.70
N ASN A 104 -18.66 -49.12 -26.83
CA ASN A 104 -19.64 -48.26 -26.15
C ASN A 104 -19.59 -48.45 -24.63
N GLU A 105 -19.27 -49.65 -24.11
CA GLU A 105 -19.09 -49.85 -22.67
C GLU A 105 -17.88 -49.06 -22.13
N GLU A 106 -16.77 -49.01 -22.88
CA GLU A 106 -15.59 -48.21 -22.52
C GLU A 106 -15.88 -46.70 -22.55
N ARG A 107 -16.64 -46.21 -23.56
CA ARG A 107 -17.10 -44.80 -23.59
C ARG A 107 -17.92 -44.42 -22.37
N VAL A 108 -18.80 -45.31 -21.91
CA VAL A 108 -19.62 -45.05 -20.71
C VAL A 108 -18.75 -44.95 -19.45
N ILE A 109 -17.68 -45.73 -19.34
CA ILE A 109 -16.75 -45.65 -18.20
C ILE A 109 -15.98 -44.32 -18.23
N LEU A 110 -15.47 -43.92 -19.40
CA LEU A 110 -14.78 -42.64 -19.57
C LEU A 110 -15.71 -41.44 -19.35
N SER A 111 -16.97 -41.53 -19.79
CA SER A 111 -17.98 -40.50 -19.54
C SER A 111 -18.22 -40.31 -18.05
N ALA A 112 -18.21 -41.37 -17.24
CA ALA A 112 -18.35 -41.23 -15.79
C ALA A 112 -17.16 -40.52 -15.13
N GLU A 113 -15.93 -40.74 -15.62
CA GLU A 113 -14.75 -39.97 -15.18
C GLU A 113 -14.84 -38.51 -15.65
N TYR A 114 -15.30 -38.28 -16.88
CA TYR A 114 -15.50 -36.96 -17.47
C TYR A 114 -16.47 -36.12 -16.62
N ASP A 115 -17.62 -36.68 -16.26
CA ASP A 115 -18.64 -36.00 -15.45
C ASP A 115 -18.11 -35.63 -14.05
N GLN A 116 -17.32 -36.52 -13.43
CA GLN A 116 -16.70 -36.22 -12.12
C GLN A 116 -15.68 -35.09 -12.19
N LEU A 117 -14.89 -35.03 -13.26
CA LEU A 117 -13.93 -33.96 -13.47
C LEU A 117 -14.64 -32.62 -13.76
N LEU A 118 -15.79 -32.66 -14.43
CA LEU A 118 -16.63 -31.47 -14.60
C LEU A 118 -17.15 -30.93 -13.27
N GLU A 119 -17.66 -31.83 -12.40
CA GLU A 119 -18.06 -31.46 -11.03
C GLU A 119 -16.89 -30.90 -10.21
N GLU A 120 -15.69 -31.46 -10.36
CA GLU A 120 -14.50 -30.96 -9.68
C GLU A 120 -14.09 -29.56 -10.18
N ALA A 121 -14.20 -29.29 -11.49
CA ALA A 121 -13.94 -27.96 -12.04
C ALA A 121 -14.88 -26.90 -11.41
N GLU A 122 -16.19 -27.20 -11.34
CA GLU A 122 -17.19 -26.35 -10.67
C GLU A 122 -16.93 -26.21 -9.15
N PHE A 123 -16.46 -27.28 -8.51
CA PHE A 123 -16.05 -27.23 -7.11
C PHE A 123 -14.85 -26.28 -6.92
N VAL A 124 -13.85 -26.31 -7.78
CA VAL A 124 -12.69 -25.38 -7.73
C VAL A 124 -13.14 -23.93 -7.94
N VAL A 125 -14.05 -23.68 -8.90
CA VAL A 125 -14.63 -22.34 -9.13
C VAL A 125 -15.30 -21.81 -7.85
N SER A 126 -16.18 -22.62 -7.26
CA SER A 126 -16.93 -22.22 -6.06
C SER A 126 -16.09 -22.16 -4.79
N THR A 127 -14.95 -22.85 -4.71
CA THR A 127 -14.06 -22.83 -3.53
C THR A 127 -12.93 -21.81 -3.63
N THR A 128 -12.64 -21.28 -4.82
CA THR A 128 -11.63 -20.24 -5.01
C THR A 128 -12.16 -18.90 -4.51
N LYS A 129 -11.92 -18.63 -3.22
CA LYS A 129 -12.38 -17.43 -2.51
C LYS A 129 -11.23 -16.68 -1.86
N TYR A 130 -11.36 -15.35 -1.83
CA TYR A 130 -10.50 -14.49 -1.02
C TYR A 130 -11.35 -13.68 -0.04
N ASN A 131 -11.10 -13.84 1.26
CA ASN A 131 -11.91 -13.23 2.34
C ASN A 131 -13.42 -13.49 2.20
N GLY A 132 -13.80 -14.68 1.72
CA GLY A 132 -15.20 -15.09 1.53
C GLY A 132 -15.86 -14.59 0.24
N ILE A 133 -15.14 -13.85 -0.60
CA ILE A 133 -15.61 -13.38 -1.91
C ILE A 133 -15.17 -14.41 -2.97
N GLU A 134 -16.12 -14.88 -3.77
CA GLU A 134 -15.87 -15.73 -4.94
C GLU A 134 -15.16 -14.93 -6.04
N LEU A 135 -14.17 -15.57 -6.67
CA LEU A 135 -13.27 -14.89 -7.61
C LEU A 135 -13.48 -15.32 -9.06
N LEU A 136 -13.99 -16.53 -9.29
CA LEU A 136 -14.00 -17.21 -10.59
C LEU A 136 -15.40 -17.43 -11.16
N ASP A 137 -16.44 -16.90 -10.51
CA ASP A 137 -17.86 -17.07 -10.84
C ASP A 137 -18.41 -16.04 -11.84
N GLY A 138 -17.52 -15.25 -12.46
CA GLY A 138 -17.89 -14.15 -13.36
C GLY A 138 -18.47 -12.90 -12.68
N ASN A 139 -18.78 -12.93 -11.38
CA ASN A 139 -19.34 -11.77 -10.66
C ASN A 139 -18.26 -10.82 -10.13
N PHE A 140 -16.99 -11.24 -10.15
CA PHE A 140 -15.86 -10.42 -9.74
C PHE A 140 -15.45 -9.42 -10.84
N THR A 141 -16.36 -8.50 -11.17
CA THR A 141 -16.16 -7.44 -12.16
C THR A 141 -16.06 -6.06 -11.52
N ASN A 142 -15.38 -5.15 -12.22
CA ASN A 142 -15.31 -3.73 -11.88
C ASN A 142 -14.82 -3.41 -10.44
N ARG A 143 -13.91 -4.21 -9.90
CA ARG A 143 -13.38 -4.03 -8.55
C ARG A 143 -12.25 -3.00 -8.57
N ILE A 144 -12.48 -1.89 -7.88
CA ILE A 144 -11.58 -0.75 -7.87
C ILE A 144 -10.58 -0.89 -6.72
N VAL A 145 -9.29 -0.93 -7.06
CA VAL A 145 -8.19 -0.76 -6.11
C VAL A 145 -7.78 0.71 -6.12
N ALA A 146 -7.97 1.38 -4.99
CA ALA A 146 -7.51 2.76 -4.80
C ALA A 146 -6.00 2.77 -4.53
N ILE A 147 -5.23 3.39 -5.41
CA ILE A 147 -3.77 3.51 -5.35
C ILE A 147 -3.30 4.93 -4.96
N GLY A 148 -4.21 5.76 -4.44
CA GLY A 148 -3.94 7.16 -4.17
C GLY A 148 -4.79 7.77 -3.06
N ILE A 149 -4.49 9.05 -2.81
CA ILE A 149 -5.02 9.83 -1.68
C ILE A 149 -6.24 10.65 -2.11
N ASN A 150 -6.36 10.89 -3.42
CA ASN A 150 -7.43 11.68 -4.00
C ASN A 150 -8.42 10.77 -4.73
N ASP A 151 -9.65 11.23 -4.87
CA ASP A 151 -10.70 10.57 -5.65
C ASP A 151 -10.48 10.74 -7.18
N ASP A 152 -9.25 10.55 -7.62
CA ASP A 152 -8.85 10.73 -9.01
C ASP A 152 -9.05 9.41 -9.77
N PRO A 153 -9.78 9.41 -10.91
CA PRO A 153 -9.91 8.23 -11.77
C PRO A 153 -8.57 7.62 -12.18
N ASP A 154 -7.52 8.44 -12.30
CA ASP A 154 -6.17 8.00 -12.70
C ASP A 154 -5.43 7.26 -11.57
N GLN A 155 -5.92 7.35 -10.34
CA GLN A 155 -5.39 6.66 -9.15
C GLN A 155 -6.20 5.41 -8.79
N ARG A 156 -6.81 4.77 -9.80
CA ARG A 156 -7.61 3.57 -9.65
C ARG A 156 -7.13 2.48 -10.61
N ILE A 157 -7.03 1.26 -10.10
CA ILE A 157 -6.82 0.07 -10.94
C ILE A 157 -8.10 -0.75 -10.89
N ASN A 158 -8.72 -0.94 -12.05
CA ASN A 158 -9.86 -1.82 -12.18
C ASN A 158 -9.38 -3.27 -12.32
N ILE A 159 -9.93 -4.16 -11.49
CA ILE A 159 -9.78 -5.60 -11.61
C ILE A 159 -11.11 -6.17 -12.09
N SER A 160 -11.07 -6.95 -13.16
CA SER A 160 -12.15 -7.83 -13.55
C SER A 160 -11.57 -9.20 -13.80
N LEU A 161 -12.15 -10.21 -13.14
CA LEU A 161 -11.82 -11.61 -13.38
C LEU A 161 -12.91 -12.17 -14.29
N GLY A 162 -12.48 -12.94 -15.30
CA GLY A 162 -13.39 -13.67 -16.17
C GLY A 162 -14.09 -14.80 -15.42
N ASP A 163 -15.20 -15.26 -16.00
CA ASP A 163 -15.90 -16.45 -15.52
C ASP A 163 -15.14 -17.71 -15.94
N ALA A 164 -14.84 -18.58 -14.98
CA ALA A 164 -14.18 -19.86 -15.22
C ALA A 164 -15.09 -21.07 -14.90
N SER A 165 -16.40 -20.85 -14.73
CA SER A 165 -17.39 -21.92 -14.62
C SER A 165 -17.47 -22.76 -15.89
N ALA A 166 -17.78 -24.05 -15.75
CA ALA A 166 -17.98 -24.96 -16.87
C ALA A 166 -19.17 -24.52 -17.75
N ASP A 167 -20.10 -23.75 -17.16
CA ASP A 167 -21.22 -23.13 -17.87
C ASP A 167 -20.82 -22.03 -18.86
N VAL A 168 -19.72 -21.32 -18.62
CA VAL A 168 -19.29 -20.22 -19.52
C VAL A 168 -18.08 -20.61 -20.35
N LEU A 169 -17.19 -21.45 -19.82
CA LEU A 169 -16.03 -21.92 -20.56
C LEU A 169 -16.41 -22.70 -21.83
N GLY A 170 -15.65 -22.47 -22.90
CA GLY A 170 -15.82 -23.14 -24.20
C GLY A 170 -16.95 -22.55 -25.06
N LYS A 171 -17.86 -21.75 -24.48
CA LYS A 171 -18.86 -21.02 -25.26
C LYS A 171 -18.16 -20.01 -26.15
N THR A 172 -18.33 -20.20 -27.45
CA THR A 172 -17.91 -19.24 -28.46
C THR A 172 -19.15 -18.73 -29.17
N GLU A 173 -19.31 -17.42 -29.27
CA GLU A 173 -20.43 -16.79 -29.97
C GLU A 173 -19.94 -16.23 -31.31
N ASP A 174 -20.73 -16.42 -32.37
CA ASP A 174 -20.52 -15.70 -33.63
C ASP A 174 -20.81 -14.20 -33.44
N VAL A 175 -20.41 -13.35 -34.39
CA VAL A 175 -20.64 -11.89 -34.41
C VAL A 175 -22.13 -11.51 -34.26
N ALA A 176 -23.04 -12.45 -34.53
CA ALA A 176 -24.49 -12.32 -34.35
C ALA A 176 -25.03 -12.79 -32.98
N GLY A 177 -24.16 -13.18 -32.03
CA GLY A 177 -24.55 -13.66 -30.69
C GLY A 177 -25.18 -15.07 -30.68
N THR A 178 -24.93 -15.87 -31.72
CA THR A 178 -25.37 -17.27 -31.77
C THR A 178 -24.22 -18.16 -31.30
N PRO A 179 -24.42 -19.06 -30.31
CA PRO A 179 -23.36 -19.94 -29.86
C PRO A 179 -22.97 -20.90 -30.99
N THR A 180 -21.69 -20.90 -31.36
CA THR A 180 -21.09 -21.81 -32.36
C THR A 180 -20.56 -23.08 -31.72
N LEU A 181 -20.24 -23.05 -30.42
CA LEU A 181 -19.89 -24.19 -29.58
C LEU A 181 -20.78 -24.26 -28.34
N PHE A 182 -20.97 -25.47 -27.81
CA PHE A 182 -21.66 -25.72 -26.54
C PHE A 182 -20.77 -25.30 -25.34
N SER A 183 -21.33 -25.18 -24.13
CA SER A 183 -20.48 -25.04 -22.93
C SER A 183 -19.78 -26.34 -22.60
N VAL A 184 -18.69 -26.23 -21.82
CA VAL A 184 -18.04 -27.41 -21.22
C VAL A 184 -19.06 -28.21 -20.39
N SER A 185 -20.01 -27.57 -19.70
CA SER A 185 -21.08 -28.26 -18.95
C SER A 185 -22.06 -29.08 -19.78
N ASP A 186 -22.26 -28.74 -21.06
CA ASP A 186 -23.14 -29.46 -21.98
C ASP A 186 -22.39 -30.50 -22.83
N SER A 187 -21.06 -30.55 -22.69
CA SER A 187 -20.22 -31.47 -23.47
C SER A 187 -20.28 -32.90 -22.92
N SER A 188 -20.22 -33.89 -23.81
CA SER A 188 -20.35 -35.30 -23.47
C SER A 188 -19.50 -36.17 -24.39
N VAL A 189 -19.02 -37.29 -23.86
CA VAL A 189 -18.13 -38.22 -24.56
C VAL A 189 -18.78 -39.61 -24.76
N ASP A 190 -20.11 -39.68 -24.67
CA ASP A 190 -20.90 -40.92 -24.82
C ASP A 190 -20.98 -41.43 -26.27
N ASP A 191 -20.68 -40.58 -27.25
CA ASP A 191 -20.62 -40.91 -28.68
C ASP A 191 -19.35 -40.32 -29.34
N SER A 192 -18.88 -40.95 -30.42
CA SER A 192 -17.69 -40.49 -31.15
C SER A 192 -17.89 -39.09 -31.76
N SER A 193 -19.08 -38.77 -32.28
CA SER A 193 -19.36 -37.43 -32.82
C SER A 193 -19.36 -36.37 -31.72
N LYS A 194 -19.97 -36.66 -30.57
CA LYS A 194 -20.01 -35.73 -29.44
C LYS A 194 -18.65 -35.55 -28.78
N SER A 195 -17.82 -36.60 -28.79
CA SER A 195 -16.44 -36.52 -28.29
C SER A 195 -15.59 -35.55 -29.12
N LEU A 196 -15.79 -35.50 -30.44
CA LEU A 196 -15.15 -34.50 -31.30
C LEU A 196 -15.60 -33.08 -30.95
N ASP A 197 -16.90 -32.86 -30.79
CA ASP A 197 -17.46 -31.55 -30.40
C ASP A 197 -16.98 -31.13 -29.00
N ALA A 198 -16.87 -32.09 -28.07
CA ALA A 198 -16.35 -31.86 -26.72
C ALA A 198 -14.87 -31.46 -26.74
N VAL A 199 -14.04 -32.09 -27.58
CA VAL A 199 -12.63 -31.70 -27.73
C VAL A 199 -12.50 -30.29 -28.29
N GLU A 200 -13.32 -29.92 -29.28
CA GLU A 200 -13.31 -28.55 -29.82
C GLU A 200 -13.72 -27.51 -28.76
N THR A 201 -14.74 -27.84 -27.97
CA THR A 201 -15.22 -27.00 -26.85
C THR A 201 -14.16 -26.84 -25.77
N LEU A 202 -13.46 -27.92 -25.41
CA LEU A 202 -12.39 -27.91 -24.41
C LEU A 202 -11.14 -27.16 -24.91
N ASP A 203 -10.81 -27.25 -26.19
CA ASP A 203 -9.72 -26.47 -26.79
C ASP A 203 -10.03 -24.96 -26.71
N ALA A 204 -11.27 -24.55 -27.00
CA ALA A 204 -11.71 -23.17 -26.82
C ALA A 204 -11.69 -22.73 -25.34
N ALA A 205 -12.12 -23.61 -24.43
CA ALA A 205 -12.07 -23.35 -22.98
C ALA A 205 -10.63 -23.16 -22.47
N LEU A 206 -9.67 -23.96 -22.94
CA LEU A 206 -8.25 -23.82 -22.60
C LEU A 206 -7.70 -22.48 -23.09
N GLU A 207 -8.06 -22.05 -24.31
CA GLU A 207 -7.64 -20.75 -24.83
C GLU A 207 -8.20 -19.59 -23.98
N GLN A 208 -9.48 -19.64 -23.60
CA GLN A 208 -10.10 -18.65 -22.71
C GLN A 208 -9.43 -18.60 -21.33
N LEU A 209 -9.13 -19.75 -20.72
CA LEU A 209 -8.42 -19.82 -19.44
C LEU A 209 -7.01 -19.21 -19.53
N ILE A 210 -6.27 -19.52 -20.59
CA ILE A 210 -4.94 -18.95 -20.82
C ILE A 210 -5.03 -17.43 -21.02
N GLU A 211 -6.03 -16.94 -21.74
CA GLU A 211 -6.27 -15.51 -21.90
C GLU A 211 -6.55 -14.83 -20.54
N HIS A 212 -7.45 -15.38 -19.73
CA HIS A 212 -7.75 -14.85 -18.41
C HIS A 212 -6.52 -14.83 -17.50
N GLN A 213 -5.70 -15.90 -17.49
CA GLN A 213 -4.46 -15.93 -16.73
C GLN A 213 -3.41 -14.94 -17.25
N ALA A 214 -3.35 -14.72 -18.56
CA ALA A 214 -2.47 -13.70 -19.15
C ALA A 214 -2.87 -12.28 -18.70
N GLN A 215 -4.17 -11.99 -18.62
CA GLN A 215 -4.70 -10.72 -18.11
C GLN A 215 -4.42 -10.53 -16.61
N ILE A 216 -4.61 -11.58 -15.80
CA ILE A 216 -4.24 -11.58 -14.38
C ILE A 216 -2.75 -11.31 -14.21
N GLY A 217 -1.90 -12.05 -14.94
CA GLY A 217 -0.45 -11.89 -14.90
C GLY A 217 0.02 -10.50 -15.34
N ALA A 218 -0.63 -9.89 -16.33
CA ALA A 218 -0.37 -8.50 -16.72
C ALA A 218 -0.72 -7.51 -15.60
N THR A 219 -1.82 -7.75 -14.90
CA THR A 219 -2.26 -6.91 -13.77
C THR A 219 -1.34 -7.06 -12.56
N ILE A 220 -0.87 -8.27 -12.25
CA ILE A 220 0.14 -8.52 -11.21
C ILE A 220 1.43 -7.73 -11.51
N ARG A 221 1.94 -7.78 -12.75
CA ARG A 221 3.12 -6.98 -13.14
C ARG A 221 2.89 -5.47 -13.01
N ARG A 222 1.68 -5.01 -13.32
CA ARG A 222 1.30 -3.60 -13.11
C ARG A 222 1.30 -3.26 -11.61
N PHE A 223 0.85 -4.17 -10.74
CA PHE A 223 0.92 -3.99 -9.28
C PHE A 223 2.37 -3.96 -8.77
N ASP A 224 3.28 -4.80 -9.25
CA ASP A 224 4.70 -4.75 -8.87
C ASP A 224 5.33 -3.38 -9.19
N PHE A 225 5.05 -2.84 -10.38
CA PHE A 225 5.50 -1.51 -10.76
C PHE A 225 4.88 -0.42 -9.86
N THR A 226 3.58 -0.56 -9.55
CA THR A 226 2.86 0.39 -8.70
C THR A 226 3.39 0.37 -7.26
N ILE A 227 3.66 -0.81 -6.69
CA ILE A 227 4.26 -0.98 -5.37
C ILE A 227 5.63 -0.28 -5.32
N THR A 228 6.50 -0.57 -6.30
CA THR A 228 7.83 0.04 -6.38
C THR A 228 7.76 1.57 -6.50
N ASN A 229 6.81 2.08 -7.28
CA ASN A 229 6.57 3.51 -7.42
C ASN A 229 6.06 4.14 -6.12
N LEU A 230 5.08 3.51 -5.44
CA LEU A 230 4.56 3.99 -4.16
C LEU A 230 5.64 4.00 -3.07
N GLU A 231 6.48 2.96 -2.99
CA GLU A 231 7.61 2.88 -2.07
C GLU A 231 8.64 3.98 -2.35
N SER A 232 8.93 4.25 -3.63
CA SER A 232 9.78 5.37 -4.02
C SER A 232 9.18 6.73 -3.63
N MET A 233 7.86 6.90 -3.77
CA MET A 233 7.15 8.13 -3.36
C MET A 233 7.13 8.31 -1.84
N VAL A 234 7.00 7.24 -1.07
CA VAL A 234 7.12 7.25 0.40
C VAL A 234 8.52 7.73 0.78
N LEU A 235 9.57 7.07 0.28
CA LEU A 235 10.96 7.43 0.57
C LEU A 235 11.28 8.88 0.17
N GLN A 236 10.82 9.34 -0.99
CA GLN A 236 11.03 10.73 -1.40
C GLN A 236 10.29 11.71 -0.49
N THR A 237 9.07 11.40 -0.07
CA THR A 237 8.30 12.26 0.85
C THR A 237 8.91 12.26 2.25
N GLU A 238 9.45 11.13 2.72
CA GLU A 238 10.20 11.03 3.96
C GLU A 238 11.49 11.85 3.91
N ASN A 239 12.27 11.76 2.83
CA ASN A 239 13.48 12.54 2.65
C ASN A 239 13.18 14.05 2.61
N ASN A 240 12.11 14.44 1.92
CA ASN A 240 11.64 15.83 1.91
C ASN A 240 11.20 16.29 3.30
N ARG A 241 10.45 15.46 4.03
CA ARG A 241 10.03 15.74 5.42
C ARG A 241 11.26 15.91 6.31
N ASN A 242 12.20 14.96 6.24
CA ASN A 242 13.44 14.98 7.02
C ASN A 242 14.28 16.20 6.68
N SER A 243 14.41 16.60 5.41
CA SER A 243 15.13 17.83 5.05
C SER A 243 14.48 19.11 5.60
N LEU A 244 13.16 19.10 5.82
CA LEU A 244 12.45 20.22 6.46
C LEU A 244 12.60 20.22 7.98
N THR A 245 12.58 19.03 8.60
CA THR A 245 12.57 18.87 10.06
C THR A 245 13.94 18.65 10.69
N ALA A 246 14.94 18.20 9.93
CA ALA A 246 16.24 17.79 10.45
C ALA A 246 16.94 18.95 11.17
N LEU A 247 17.44 18.64 12.36
CA LEU A 247 18.26 19.51 13.15
C LEU A 247 19.75 19.30 12.83
N ASP A 248 20.49 20.40 12.69
CA ASP A 248 21.95 20.35 12.78
C ASP A 248 22.34 20.36 14.27
N GLU A 249 22.45 19.16 14.85
CA GLU A 249 22.72 19.00 16.29
C GLU A 249 24.00 19.69 16.74
N ALA A 250 25.06 19.66 15.92
CA ALA A 250 26.34 20.28 16.27
C ALA A 250 26.19 21.80 16.42
N ARG A 251 25.44 22.41 15.52
CA ARG A 251 25.10 23.83 15.61
C ARG A 251 24.21 24.13 16.80
N GLU A 252 23.17 23.34 17.03
CA GLU A 252 22.23 23.57 18.14
C GLU A 252 22.90 23.39 19.52
N ILE A 253 23.82 22.43 19.67
CA ILE A 253 24.64 22.26 20.89
C ILE A 253 25.57 23.46 21.11
N THR A 254 26.11 24.03 20.03
CA THR A 254 26.92 25.25 20.10
C THR A 254 26.08 26.43 20.57
N ASP A 255 24.88 26.60 20.02
CA ASP A 255 23.94 27.66 20.43
C ASP A 255 23.47 27.47 21.87
N MET A 256 23.18 26.23 22.30
CA MET A 256 22.88 25.89 23.69
C MET A 256 24.04 26.29 24.63
N SER A 257 25.28 25.98 24.25
CA SER A 257 26.48 26.33 25.01
C SER A 257 26.66 27.84 25.13
N ILE A 258 26.43 28.58 24.03
CA ILE A 258 26.43 30.05 24.04
C ILE A 258 25.37 30.59 25.00
N ASN A 259 24.16 30.02 24.99
CA ASN A 259 23.07 30.45 25.86
C ASN A 259 23.34 30.11 27.34
N GLN A 260 23.96 28.96 27.64
CA GLN A 260 24.45 28.64 28.99
C GLN A 260 25.49 29.65 29.49
N ILE A 261 26.45 30.04 28.64
CA ILE A 261 27.44 31.08 28.97
C ILE A 261 26.76 32.43 29.23
N LYS A 262 25.77 32.81 28.40
CA LYS A 262 24.97 34.05 28.61
C LYS A 262 24.21 34.00 29.93
N GLN A 263 23.60 32.87 30.26
CA GLN A 263 22.86 32.68 31.52
C GLN A 263 23.79 32.85 32.73
N GLN A 264 24.97 32.21 32.71
CA GLN A 264 25.97 32.36 33.77
C GLN A 264 26.52 33.79 33.87
N THR A 265 26.76 34.44 32.73
CA THR A 265 27.24 35.83 32.67
C THR A 265 26.19 36.79 33.23
N ALA A 266 24.91 36.62 32.88
CA ALA A 266 23.81 37.42 33.41
C ALA A 266 23.67 37.26 34.93
N LEU A 267 23.79 36.04 35.46
CA LEU A 267 23.81 35.79 36.90
C LEU A 267 24.99 36.49 37.59
N ALA A 268 26.19 36.41 37.02
CA ALA A 268 27.37 37.10 37.54
C ALA A 268 27.19 38.63 37.53
N MET A 269 26.61 39.20 36.47
CA MET A 269 26.32 40.62 36.38
C MET A 269 25.23 41.06 37.38
N MET A 270 24.21 40.23 37.62
CA MET A 270 23.20 40.47 38.66
C MET A 270 23.84 40.48 40.06
N ALA A 271 24.68 39.49 40.36
CA ALA A 271 25.41 39.41 41.62
C ALA A 271 26.35 40.62 41.83
N GLN A 272 27.03 41.05 40.75
CA GLN A 272 27.90 42.24 40.76
C GLN A 272 27.10 43.54 40.93
N ALA A 273 25.93 43.67 40.30
CA ALA A 273 25.06 44.84 40.47
C ALA A 273 24.47 44.90 41.90
N GLN A 274 24.13 43.76 42.49
CA GLN A 274 23.67 43.68 43.88
C GLN A 274 24.75 44.10 44.87
N SER A 275 25.99 43.64 44.70
CA SER A 275 27.10 44.03 45.59
C SER A 275 27.41 45.53 45.48
N LEU A 276 27.44 46.10 44.27
CA LEU A 276 27.62 47.54 44.07
C LEU A 276 26.50 48.37 44.69
N SER A 277 25.24 47.88 44.65
CA SER A 277 24.12 48.54 45.32
C SER A 277 24.33 48.57 46.84
N GLN A 278 24.76 47.47 47.46
CA GLN A 278 25.00 47.40 48.91
C GLN A 278 26.14 48.33 49.36
N THR A 279 27.23 48.40 48.59
CA THR A 279 28.35 49.31 48.88
C THR A 279 27.93 50.78 48.81
N ILE A 280 27.06 51.15 47.86
CA ILE A 280 26.52 52.52 47.76
C ILE A 280 25.58 52.82 48.94
N PHE A 281 24.74 51.87 49.36
CA PHE A 281 23.92 52.06 50.55
C PHE A 281 24.77 52.20 51.82
N GLN A 282 25.83 51.41 51.98
CA GLN A 282 26.77 51.56 53.10
C GLN A 282 27.51 52.92 53.08
N LEU A 283 27.86 53.44 51.89
CA LEU A 283 28.49 54.76 51.75
C LEU A 283 27.54 55.93 52.00
N LEU A 284 26.23 55.76 51.76
CA LEU A 284 25.20 56.77 52.07
C LEU A 284 24.68 56.68 53.52
N GLN A 285 24.90 55.57 54.22
CA GLN A 285 24.54 55.41 55.64
C GLN A 285 25.66 55.85 56.60
N ASN A 286 26.92 55.86 56.13
CA ASN A 286 28.09 56.31 56.88
C ASN A 286 28.46 57.78 56.62
N HIS A 287 27.55 58.57 56.04
CA HIS A 287 27.68 60.02 55.89
C HIS A 287 26.38 60.70 56.31
#